data_AF-A0A3D1E8Q3-F1
#
_entry.id   AF-A0A3D1E8Q3-F1
#
_cell.length_a   1.000
_cell.length_b   1.000
_cell.length_c   1.000
_cell.angle_alpha   90.00
_cell.angle_beta   90.00
_cell.angle_gamma   90.00
#
_symmetry.space_group_name_H-M   'P 1'
#
loop_
_entity.id
_entity.type
_entity.pdbx_description
1 polymer ?
#
loop_
_entity_poly.entity_id
_entity_poly.type
_entity_poly.pdbx_seq_one_letter_code
_entity_poly.pdbx_strand_id
1 'polypeptide(L)'
;MTDVGTNTPKLQVSLITCGPGAELYAKFGHSALRIQDESTGLDVIYNYGLFDFNAPNFYLNFAKGKLRYFLGKHETSGFIQAFTQEGRWVREQVLDIDQATSYKLLQRLEQNYRPENRFYLYDFFYANCATKIRDLLLDVSQGALVYPYAQEHSKKSYRELIEENLPLNSWGGWGIDLALGSMIDQPTSNFQAQFLPEYAAQQLSTALWNDRSALRQDRYLAEPELTSPTPGINLWGPFTLGLLLILIVWFTRTKMTSQRFTCGLLHTLSGAVGVVLMLLWAATDHQTTAWNAHLFWAQPWLVFSPFWIN
;
A
#
# COMPACT_ATOMS: atom_id res chain seq x y z
N MET A 1 -25.35 -3.03 -50.15
CA MET A 1 -25.60 -2.48 -48.79
C MET A 1 -24.27 -2.45 -48.10
N THR A 2 -23.60 -1.29 -48.18
CA THR A 2 -22.38 -1.01 -47.43
C THR A 2 -22.75 -0.90 -45.96
N ASP A 3 -22.16 -1.77 -45.16
CA ASP A 3 -22.23 -1.76 -43.70
C ASP A 3 -21.76 -0.38 -43.21
N VAL A 4 -22.72 0.45 -42.81
CA VAL A 4 -22.44 1.72 -42.15
C VAL A 4 -22.04 1.33 -40.74
N GLY A 5 -20.75 1.06 -40.55
CA GLY A 5 -20.15 0.83 -39.24
C GLY A 5 -20.62 1.93 -38.30
N THR A 6 -21.49 1.56 -37.37
CA THR A 6 -21.92 2.44 -36.30
C THR A 6 -20.69 2.71 -35.45
N ASN A 7 -20.14 3.91 -35.61
CA ASN A 7 -19.10 4.49 -34.75
C ASN A 7 -19.68 4.68 -33.34
N THR A 8 -19.94 3.56 -32.68
CA THR A 8 -20.29 3.55 -31.27
C THR A 8 -19.02 3.92 -30.54
N PRO A 9 -19.02 4.98 -29.70
CA PRO A 9 -17.87 5.33 -28.88
C PRO A 9 -17.38 4.08 -28.16
N LYS A 10 -16.12 3.68 -28.41
CA LYS A 10 -15.56 2.49 -27.80
C LYS A 10 -14.80 2.92 -26.56
N LEU A 11 -15.53 3.09 -25.46
CA LEU A 11 -14.95 3.40 -24.17
C LEU A 11 -14.02 2.24 -23.76
N GLN A 12 -12.75 2.58 -23.60
CA GLN A 12 -11.69 1.70 -23.17
C GLN A 12 -11.44 1.90 -21.68
N VAL A 13 -11.33 0.78 -20.97
CA VAL A 13 -10.95 0.76 -19.55
C VAL A 13 -9.63 0.02 -19.44
N SER A 14 -8.65 0.64 -18.77
CA SER A 14 -7.36 0.00 -18.48
C SER A 14 -7.05 0.05 -16.99
N LEU A 15 -6.50 -1.04 -16.45
CA LEU A 15 -5.76 -0.98 -15.21
C LEU A 15 -4.39 -0.36 -15.50
N ILE A 16 -4.05 0.69 -14.76
CA ILE A 16 -2.71 1.27 -14.76
C ILE A 16 -2.01 0.85 -13.48
N THR A 17 -0.81 0.29 -13.62
CA THR A 17 0.05 -0.08 -12.50
C THR A 17 1.37 0.66 -12.64
N CYS A 18 1.78 1.34 -11.58
CA CYS A 18 3.02 2.09 -11.53
C CYS A 18 4.00 1.40 -10.59
N GLY A 19 5.26 1.34 -11.01
CA GLY A 19 6.34 0.71 -10.25
C GLY A 19 6.63 1.36 -8.91
N PRO A 20 7.47 0.73 -8.08
CA PRO A 20 7.85 1.25 -6.77
C PRO A 20 8.69 2.54 -6.88
N GLY A 21 8.60 3.41 -5.87
CA GLY A 21 9.34 4.68 -5.79
C GLY A 21 10.46 4.69 -4.73
N ALA A 22 11.15 5.83 -4.62
CA ALA A 22 12.26 6.02 -3.68
C ALA A 22 11.79 6.13 -2.22
N GLU A 23 10.70 6.85 -1.98
CA GLU A 23 10.13 7.11 -0.66
C GLU A 23 9.33 5.93 -0.10
N LEU A 24 9.29 5.77 1.23
CA LEU A 24 8.63 4.63 1.90
C LEU A 24 7.16 4.45 1.47
N TYR A 25 6.40 5.56 1.38
CA TYR A 25 5.00 5.51 0.97
C TYR A 25 4.80 5.09 -0.50
N ALA A 26 5.83 5.22 -1.33
CA ALA A 26 5.82 4.85 -2.75
C ALA A 26 6.43 3.47 -3.01
N LYS A 27 7.01 2.81 -1.99
CA LYS A 27 7.73 1.53 -2.15
C LYS A 27 6.90 0.40 -2.70
N PHE A 28 5.58 0.44 -2.52
CA PHE A 28 4.69 -0.67 -2.89
C PHE A 28 4.08 -0.52 -4.28
N GLY A 29 4.45 0.53 -5.03
CA GLY A 29 3.84 0.85 -6.32
C GLY A 29 2.50 1.58 -6.17
N HIS A 30 1.75 1.67 -7.26
CA HIS A 30 0.43 2.30 -7.26
C HIS A 30 -0.49 1.74 -8.35
N SER A 31 -1.80 1.73 -8.12
CA SER A 31 -2.80 1.32 -9.12
C SER A 31 -3.81 2.43 -9.39
N ALA A 32 -4.24 2.54 -10.65
CA ALA A 32 -5.27 3.48 -11.08
C ALA A 32 -6.12 2.87 -12.21
N LEU A 33 -7.30 3.43 -12.48
CA LEU A 33 -8.11 3.06 -13.65
C LEU A 33 -8.08 4.17 -14.69
N ARG A 34 -7.68 3.86 -15.91
CA ARG A 34 -7.76 4.75 -17.06
C ARG A 34 -9.08 4.54 -17.78
N ILE A 35 -9.75 5.63 -18.10
CA ILE A 35 -10.90 5.65 -19.01
C ILE A 35 -10.53 6.48 -20.22
N GLN A 36 -10.60 5.87 -21.39
CA GLN A 36 -10.32 6.53 -22.67
C GLN A 36 -11.50 6.35 -23.62
N ASP A 37 -11.87 7.43 -24.31
CA ASP A 37 -12.84 7.42 -25.41
C ASP A 37 -12.34 8.32 -26.54
N GLU A 38 -11.86 7.69 -27.61
CA GLU A 38 -11.29 8.38 -28.78
C GLU A 38 -12.31 9.28 -29.48
N SER A 39 -13.61 8.99 -29.39
CA SER A 39 -14.64 9.78 -30.07
C SER A 39 -14.92 11.12 -29.41
N THR A 40 -14.72 11.20 -28.08
CA THR A 40 -14.92 12.42 -27.28
C THR A 40 -13.61 13.09 -26.89
N GLY A 41 -12.47 12.42 -27.12
CA GLY A 41 -11.16 12.86 -26.65
C GLY A 41 -10.97 12.72 -25.14
N LEU A 42 -11.87 12.00 -24.45
CA LEU A 42 -11.74 11.73 -23.03
C LEU A 42 -10.56 10.80 -22.78
N ASP A 43 -9.64 11.20 -21.91
CA ASP A 43 -8.53 10.35 -21.47
C ASP A 43 -8.13 10.69 -20.03
N VAL A 44 -8.75 10.00 -19.08
CA VAL A 44 -8.68 10.34 -17.65
C VAL A 44 -8.30 9.15 -16.79
N ILE A 45 -7.58 9.44 -15.71
CA ILE A 45 -7.21 8.49 -14.66
C ILE A 45 -8.06 8.73 -13.42
N TYR A 46 -8.67 7.65 -12.93
CA TYR A 46 -9.29 7.55 -11.63
C TYR A 46 -8.29 6.98 -10.63
N ASN A 47 -7.93 7.80 -9.66
CA ASN A 47 -6.83 7.57 -8.74
C ASN A 47 -7.35 7.45 -7.29
N TYR A 48 -7.50 6.23 -6.80
CA TYR A 48 -7.74 5.98 -5.38
C TYR A 48 -6.42 6.11 -4.61
N GLY A 49 -6.46 6.62 -3.38
CA GLY A 49 -5.29 6.68 -2.51
C GLY A 49 -4.68 8.07 -2.40
N LEU A 50 -5.40 9.11 -2.83
CA LEU A 50 -5.02 10.49 -2.57
C LEU A 50 -5.45 10.90 -1.15
N PHE A 51 -4.73 11.85 -0.57
CA PHE A 51 -5.02 12.40 0.74
C PHE A 51 -4.65 13.88 0.78
N ASP A 52 -5.24 14.62 1.73
CA ASP A 52 -5.02 16.05 1.88
C ASP A 52 -4.16 16.32 3.11
N PHE A 53 -2.92 16.75 2.91
CA PHE A 53 -2.00 17.13 3.98
C PHE A 53 -2.50 18.33 4.80
N ASN A 54 -3.38 19.17 4.24
CA ASN A 54 -3.94 20.33 4.91
C ASN A 54 -5.22 20.01 5.70
N ALA A 55 -5.66 18.75 5.71
CA ALA A 55 -6.84 18.35 6.47
C ALA A 55 -6.67 18.67 7.97
N PRO A 56 -7.72 19.16 8.65
CA PRO A 56 -7.66 19.42 10.09
C PRO A 56 -7.21 18.18 10.86
N ASN A 57 -6.22 18.36 11.74
CA ASN A 57 -5.63 17.28 12.55
C ASN A 57 -5.03 16.12 11.73
N PHE A 58 -4.50 16.38 10.53
CA PHE A 58 -3.90 15.37 9.63
C PHE A 58 -3.05 14.32 10.37
N TYR A 59 -2.01 14.75 11.08
CA TYR A 59 -1.09 13.85 11.79
C TYR A 59 -1.77 13.03 12.89
N LEU A 60 -2.74 13.62 13.60
CA LEU A 60 -3.49 12.93 14.64
C LEU A 60 -4.45 11.89 14.03
N ASN A 61 -5.09 12.20 12.91
CA ASN A 61 -5.98 11.28 12.21
C ASN A 61 -5.19 10.14 11.54
N PHE A 62 -4.02 10.44 10.98
CA PHE A 62 -3.07 9.44 10.50
C PHE A 62 -2.65 8.48 11.61
N ALA A 63 -2.19 9.01 12.76
CA ALA A 63 -1.80 8.19 13.90
C ALA A 63 -2.96 7.36 14.49
N LYS A 64 -4.21 7.78 14.30
CA LYS A 64 -5.42 7.06 14.73
C LYS A 64 -5.94 6.04 13.72
N GLY A 65 -5.33 5.88 12.55
CA GLY A 65 -5.86 5.06 11.47
C GLY A 65 -7.18 5.59 10.87
N LYS A 66 -7.50 6.87 11.11
CA LYS A 66 -8.75 7.52 10.71
C LYS A 66 -8.57 8.51 9.56
N LEU A 67 -7.41 8.48 8.90
CA LEU A 67 -7.14 9.36 7.78
C LEU A 67 -8.07 9.02 6.62
N ARG A 68 -8.83 10.02 6.16
CA ARG A 68 -9.71 9.88 5.00
C ARG A 68 -8.90 10.09 3.73
N TYR A 69 -8.81 9.04 2.94
CA TYR A 69 -8.28 9.10 1.59
C TYR A 69 -9.44 9.37 0.63
N PHE A 70 -9.13 9.76 -0.60
CA PHE A 70 -10.14 10.04 -1.59
C PHE A 70 -9.79 9.57 -3.00
N LEU A 71 -10.83 9.40 -3.80
CA LEU A 71 -10.75 9.22 -5.24
C LEU A 71 -10.50 10.58 -5.92
N GLY A 72 -9.44 10.66 -6.72
CA GLY A 72 -9.16 11.76 -7.64
C GLY A 72 -9.42 11.40 -9.09
N LYS A 73 -9.54 12.43 -9.92
CA LYS A 73 -9.66 12.34 -11.38
C LYS A 73 -8.61 13.28 -11.98
N HIS A 74 -7.77 12.75 -12.87
CA HIS A 74 -6.64 13.47 -13.47
C HIS A 74 -6.58 13.22 -14.97
N GLU A 75 -5.98 14.13 -15.73
CA GLU A 75 -5.57 13.87 -17.11
C GLU A 75 -4.53 12.76 -17.15
N THR A 76 -4.69 11.79 -18.05
CA THR A 76 -3.80 10.63 -18.13
C THR A 76 -2.34 11.02 -18.38
N SER A 77 -2.10 11.99 -19.26
CA SER A 77 -0.75 12.44 -19.60
C SER A 77 0.00 13.00 -18.39
N GLY A 78 -0.66 13.84 -17.59
CA GLY A 78 -0.09 14.41 -16.37
C GLY A 78 0.17 13.35 -15.30
N PHE A 79 -0.72 12.36 -15.18
CA PHE A 79 -0.50 11.23 -14.28
C PHE A 79 0.75 10.43 -14.70
N ILE A 80 0.84 9.99 -15.96
CA ILE A 80 1.99 9.23 -16.46
C ILE A 80 3.29 10.03 -16.28
N GLN A 81 3.27 11.32 -16.63
CA GLN A 81 4.43 12.21 -16.50
C GLN A 81 4.95 12.30 -15.05
N ALA A 82 4.06 12.37 -14.07
CA ALA A 82 4.46 12.44 -12.66
C ALA A 82 5.26 11.19 -12.24
N PHE A 83 4.79 9.99 -12.59
CA PHE A 83 5.48 8.74 -12.26
C PHE A 83 6.77 8.54 -13.05
N THR A 84 6.81 8.94 -14.33
CA THR A 84 8.04 8.83 -15.12
C THR A 84 9.13 9.80 -14.66
N GLN A 85 8.76 10.99 -14.20
CA GLN A 85 9.71 11.95 -13.58
C GLN A 85 10.30 11.42 -12.27
N GLU A 86 9.59 10.56 -11.55
CA GLU A 86 10.09 9.83 -10.38
C GLU A 86 10.98 8.63 -10.77
N GLY A 87 11.21 8.37 -12.06
CA GLY A 87 11.97 7.21 -12.55
C GLY A 87 11.21 5.90 -12.46
N ARG A 88 9.87 5.95 -12.40
CA ARG A 88 9.02 4.77 -12.19
C ARG A 88 8.40 4.32 -13.51
N TRP A 89 8.39 3.01 -13.73
CA TRP A 89 7.69 2.43 -14.87
C TRP A 89 6.17 2.53 -14.70
N VAL A 90 5.47 2.51 -15.83
CA VAL A 90 4.01 2.56 -15.90
C VAL A 90 3.54 1.48 -16.87
N ARG A 91 2.78 0.52 -16.38
CA ARG A 91 2.19 -0.60 -17.13
C ARG A 91 0.69 -0.34 -17.32
N GLU A 92 0.20 -0.61 -18.51
CA GLU A 92 -1.20 -0.53 -18.89
C GLU A 92 -1.72 -1.91 -19.30
N GLN A 93 -2.80 -2.34 -18.65
CA GLN A 93 -3.53 -3.55 -18.96
C GLN A 93 -4.95 -3.18 -19.41
N VAL A 94 -5.17 -3.25 -20.72
CA VAL A 94 -6.45 -2.91 -21.37
C VAL A 94 -7.43 -4.08 -21.21
N LEU A 95 -8.58 -3.83 -20.58
CA LEU A 95 -9.59 -4.86 -20.33
C LEU A 95 -10.33 -5.25 -21.62
N ASP A 96 -10.58 -6.55 -21.83
CA ASP A 96 -11.40 -7.05 -22.94
C ASP A 96 -12.88 -7.23 -22.58
N ILE A 97 -13.51 -6.11 -22.24
CA ILE A 97 -14.91 -6.04 -21.82
C ILE A 97 -15.82 -5.45 -22.89
N ASP A 98 -17.11 -5.76 -22.80
CA ASP A 98 -18.14 -5.16 -23.64
C ASP A 98 -18.40 -3.70 -23.24
N GLN A 99 -18.99 -2.94 -24.16
CA GLN A 99 -19.24 -1.52 -23.95
C GLN A 99 -20.23 -1.23 -22.82
N ALA A 100 -21.23 -2.08 -22.60
CA ALA A 100 -22.17 -1.85 -21.49
C ALA A 100 -21.45 -1.95 -20.15
N THR A 101 -20.52 -2.89 -19.99
CA THR A 101 -19.64 -2.99 -18.82
C THR A 101 -18.71 -1.76 -18.71
N SER A 102 -18.08 -1.33 -19.80
CA SER A 102 -17.26 -0.11 -19.82
C SER A 102 -18.04 1.12 -19.31
N TYR A 103 -19.25 1.34 -19.80
CA TYR A 103 -20.10 2.45 -19.34
C TYR A 103 -20.54 2.33 -17.89
N LYS A 104 -20.86 1.10 -17.42
CA LYS A 104 -21.16 0.86 -15.99
C LYS A 104 -19.97 1.22 -15.10
N LEU A 105 -18.74 0.86 -15.51
CA LEU A 105 -17.53 1.23 -14.78
C LEU A 105 -17.35 2.74 -14.72
N LEU A 106 -17.49 3.45 -15.85
CA LEU A 106 -17.42 4.91 -15.87
C LEU A 106 -18.50 5.53 -14.96
N GLN A 107 -19.75 5.07 -15.04
CA GLN A 107 -20.83 5.59 -14.21
C GLN A 107 -20.54 5.40 -12.71
N ARG A 108 -20.02 4.23 -12.32
CA ARG A 108 -19.66 3.95 -10.93
C ARG A 108 -18.48 4.81 -10.46
N LEU A 109 -17.49 5.03 -11.32
CA LEU A 109 -16.36 5.92 -11.04
C LEU A 109 -16.80 7.38 -10.87
N GLU A 110 -17.65 7.89 -11.75
CA GLU A 110 -18.22 9.24 -11.64
C GLU A 110 -19.10 9.40 -10.41
N GLN A 111 -19.89 8.37 -10.05
CA GLN A 111 -20.66 8.36 -8.81
C GLN A 111 -19.74 8.41 -7.58
N ASN A 112 -18.69 7.58 -7.57
CA ASN A 112 -17.71 7.55 -6.49
C ASN A 112 -16.92 8.87 -6.42
N TYR A 113 -16.70 9.56 -7.54
CA TYR A 113 -15.95 10.82 -7.58
C TYR A 113 -16.72 12.02 -7.02
N ARG A 114 -18.05 11.90 -6.84
CA ARG A 114 -18.85 12.98 -6.25
C ARG A 114 -18.35 13.38 -4.85
N PRO A 115 -18.42 14.67 -4.46
CA PRO A 115 -17.90 15.14 -3.18
C PRO A 115 -18.36 14.33 -1.96
N GLU A 116 -19.62 13.87 -1.97
CA GLU A 116 -20.22 13.07 -0.91
C GLU A 116 -19.73 11.62 -0.83
N ASN A 117 -19.18 11.06 -1.93
CA ASN A 117 -18.83 9.64 -2.05
C ASN A 117 -17.31 9.40 -2.14
N ARG A 118 -16.53 10.40 -2.53
CA ARG A 118 -15.12 10.22 -2.90
C ARG A 118 -14.20 9.87 -1.74
N PHE A 119 -14.60 10.14 -0.51
CA PHE A 119 -13.77 9.92 0.68
C PHE A 119 -14.04 8.55 1.33
N TYR A 120 -12.98 7.84 1.68
CA TYR A 120 -13.04 6.54 2.36
C TYR A 120 -11.94 6.41 3.41
N LEU A 121 -12.14 5.51 4.38
CA LEU A 121 -11.10 5.15 5.34
C LEU A 121 -10.11 4.20 4.67
N TYR A 122 -8.84 4.56 4.73
CA TYR A 122 -7.78 3.77 4.12
C TYR A 122 -7.33 2.65 5.04
N ASP A 123 -7.16 1.48 4.45
CA ASP A 123 -6.49 0.34 5.07
C ASP A 123 -5.49 -0.22 4.07
N PHE A 124 -4.25 -0.41 4.51
CA PHE A 124 -3.16 -0.83 3.64
C PHE A 124 -3.39 -2.21 3.00
N PHE A 125 -4.09 -3.12 3.69
CA PHE A 125 -4.36 -4.48 3.19
C PHE A 125 -5.74 -4.61 2.53
N TYR A 126 -6.73 -3.85 3.02
CA TYR A 126 -8.14 -4.09 2.69
C TYR A 126 -8.83 -2.95 1.93
N ALA A 127 -8.30 -1.72 1.99
CA ALA A 127 -8.93 -0.55 1.38
C ALA A 127 -7.89 0.48 0.89
N ASN A 128 -7.17 0.11 -0.16
CA ASN A 128 -6.10 0.86 -0.80
C ASN A 128 -6.35 1.04 -2.32
N CYS A 129 -5.39 1.62 -3.04
CA CYS A 129 -5.54 1.89 -4.47
C CYS A 129 -5.82 0.63 -5.32
N ALA A 130 -5.14 -0.48 -5.04
CA ALA A 130 -5.30 -1.74 -5.78
C ALA A 130 -6.59 -2.49 -5.41
N THR A 131 -6.83 -2.68 -4.11
CA THR A 131 -8.02 -3.40 -3.60
C THR A 131 -9.33 -2.69 -3.95
N LYS A 132 -9.38 -1.35 -3.89
CA LYS A 132 -10.56 -0.57 -4.31
C LYS A 132 -10.88 -0.76 -5.79
N ILE A 133 -9.87 -0.91 -6.63
CA ILE A 133 -10.04 -1.18 -8.07
C ILE A 133 -10.49 -2.62 -8.29
N ARG A 134 -9.82 -3.60 -7.67
CA ARG A 134 -10.22 -5.02 -7.70
C ARG A 134 -11.69 -5.19 -7.32
N ASP A 135 -12.09 -4.63 -6.18
CA ASP A 135 -13.44 -4.77 -5.66
C ASP A 135 -14.48 -4.08 -6.57
N LEU A 136 -14.13 -2.93 -7.17
CA LEU A 136 -14.95 -2.26 -8.17
C LEU A 136 -15.14 -3.11 -9.44
N LEU A 137 -14.07 -3.72 -9.94
CA LEU A 137 -14.14 -4.59 -11.12
C LEU A 137 -15.00 -5.83 -10.85
N LEU A 138 -14.82 -6.46 -9.68
CA LEU A 138 -15.64 -7.60 -9.26
C LEU A 138 -17.11 -7.24 -9.14
N ASP A 139 -17.43 -6.14 -8.47
CA ASP A 139 -18.81 -5.64 -8.30
C ASP A 139 -19.49 -5.38 -9.66
N VAL A 140 -18.82 -4.65 -10.56
CA VAL A 140 -19.41 -4.30 -11.87
C VAL A 140 -19.49 -5.50 -12.80
N SER A 141 -18.57 -6.46 -12.69
CA SER A 141 -18.59 -7.67 -13.51
C SER A 141 -19.77 -8.60 -13.20
N GLN A 142 -20.36 -8.52 -12.01
CA GLN A 142 -21.46 -9.38 -11.55
C GLN A 142 -21.17 -10.88 -11.74
N GLY A 143 -19.92 -11.29 -11.48
CA GLY A 143 -19.46 -12.68 -11.60
C GLY A 143 -18.85 -13.04 -12.97
N ALA A 144 -18.88 -12.13 -13.95
CA ALA A 144 -18.20 -12.34 -15.22
C ALA A 144 -16.67 -12.36 -15.10
N LEU A 145 -16.10 -11.57 -14.17
CA LEU A 145 -14.68 -11.55 -13.88
C LEU A 145 -14.33 -12.63 -12.86
N VAL A 146 -13.48 -13.57 -13.26
CA VAL A 146 -12.99 -14.66 -12.41
C VAL A 146 -11.47 -14.61 -12.35
N TYR A 147 -10.94 -14.73 -11.14
CA TYR A 147 -9.52 -14.96 -10.88
C TYR A 147 -9.32 -16.45 -10.55
N PRO A 148 -8.88 -17.29 -11.51
CA PRO A 148 -8.93 -18.75 -11.36
C PRO A 148 -8.15 -19.27 -10.14
N TYR A 149 -7.06 -18.59 -9.79
CA TYR A 149 -6.15 -18.97 -8.72
C TYR A 149 -6.34 -18.14 -7.45
N ALA A 150 -7.42 -17.36 -7.31
CA ALA A 150 -7.62 -16.41 -6.22
C ALA A 150 -7.55 -17.04 -4.82
N GLN A 151 -8.07 -18.26 -4.66
CA GLN A 151 -8.12 -18.96 -3.38
C GLN A 151 -6.88 -19.81 -3.11
N GLU A 152 -5.99 -19.96 -4.09
CA GLU A 152 -4.71 -20.62 -3.83
C GLU A 152 -3.93 -19.79 -2.81
N HIS A 153 -3.37 -20.48 -1.82
CA HIS A 153 -2.45 -19.83 -0.90
C HIS A 153 -1.24 -19.36 -1.70
N SER A 154 -0.97 -18.06 -1.61
CA SER A 154 0.33 -17.55 -1.94
C SER A 154 1.34 -18.26 -1.03
N LYS A 155 2.55 -18.50 -1.54
CA LYS A 155 3.62 -19.11 -0.74
C LYS A 155 4.18 -18.14 0.32
N LYS A 156 3.52 -16.98 0.54
CA LYS A 156 4.03 -15.84 1.26
C LYS A 156 2.99 -15.27 2.24
N SER A 157 3.46 -14.84 3.38
CA SER A 157 2.74 -14.03 4.35
C SER A 157 2.64 -12.58 3.91
N TYR A 158 1.82 -11.78 4.60
CA TYR A 158 1.78 -10.33 4.35
C TYR A 158 3.15 -9.68 4.60
N ARG A 159 3.91 -10.15 5.60
CA ARG A 159 5.26 -9.67 5.88
C ARG A 159 6.20 -9.91 4.69
N GLU A 160 6.26 -11.14 4.20
CA GLU A 160 7.15 -11.51 3.09
C GLU A 160 6.81 -10.70 1.82
N LEU A 161 5.52 -10.46 1.55
CA LEU A 161 5.07 -9.61 0.45
C LEU A 161 5.49 -8.14 0.60
N ILE A 162 5.45 -7.60 1.82
CA ILE A 162 5.91 -6.24 2.12
C ILE A 162 7.44 -6.15 1.93
N GLU A 163 8.19 -7.12 2.44
CA GLU A 163 9.65 -7.16 2.43
C GLU A 163 10.24 -7.20 1.02
N GLU A 164 9.53 -7.77 0.04
CA GLU A 164 9.94 -7.74 -1.38
C GLU A 164 10.19 -6.33 -1.93
N ASN A 165 9.55 -5.33 -1.32
CA ASN A 165 9.59 -3.95 -1.77
C ASN A 165 10.42 -3.06 -0.85
N LEU A 166 11.03 -3.61 0.21
CA LEU A 166 11.78 -2.86 1.20
C LEU A 166 13.25 -3.30 1.23
N PRO A 167 14.21 -2.36 1.35
CA PRO A 167 15.60 -2.74 1.55
C PRO A 167 15.74 -3.56 2.83
N LEU A 168 16.48 -4.66 2.74
CA LEU A 168 16.79 -5.51 3.88
C LEU A 168 17.49 -4.68 4.95
N ASN A 169 17.13 -4.90 6.23
CA ASN A 169 17.67 -4.19 7.38
C ASN A 169 17.45 -2.65 7.38
N SER A 170 16.43 -2.17 6.65
CA SER A 170 16.06 -0.75 6.69
C SER A 170 15.30 -0.40 7.97
N TRP A 171 15.45 0.85 8.45
CA TRP A 171 14.65 1.39 9.54
C TRP A 171 13.15 1.43 9.23
N GLY A 172 12.79 1.60 7.95
CA GLY A 172 11.41 1.52 7.49
C GLY A 172 10.82 0.13 7.66
N GLY A 173 11.54 -0.91 7.21
CA GLY A 173 11.14 -2.31 7.45
C GLY A 173 11.01 -2.63 8.93
N TRP A 174 12.03 -2.30 9.72
CA TRP A 174 12.00 -2.50 11.17
C TRP A 174 10.82 -1.80 11.86
N GLY A 175 10.49 -0.57 11.45
CA GLY A 175 9.35 0.16 11.99
C GLY A 175 8.00 -0.48 11.64
N ILE A 176 7.87 -0.98 10.40
CA ILE A 176 6.68 -1.73 9.97
C ILE A 176 6.55 -3.03 10.76
N ASP A 177 7.66 -3.77 10.93
CA ASP A 177 7.69 -5.02 11.69
C ASP A 177 7.26 -4.79 13.14
N LEU A 178 7.84 -3.76 13.76
CA LEU A 178 7.54 -3.37 15.13
C LEU A 178 6.06 -2.99 15.29
N ALA A 179 5.49 -2.24 14.35
CA ALA A 179 4.11 -1.77 14.43
C ALA A 179 3.09 -2.90 14.20
N LEU A 180 3.28 -3.70 13.16
CA LEU A 180 2.31 -4.71 12.72
C LEU A 180 2.43 -6.04 13.48
N GLY A 181 3.61 -6.35 14.04
CA GLY A 181 3.81 -7.55 14.85
C GLY A 181 3.42 -8.84 14.10
N SER A 182 3.04 -9.89 14.82
CA SER A 182 2.82 -11.23 14.24
C SER A 182 1.51 -11.41 13.48
N MET A 183 0.63 -10.40 13.46
CA MET A 183 -0.65 -10.46 12.75
C MET A 183 -0.47 -10.61 11.22
N ILE A 184 0.66 -10.14 10.70
CA ILE A 184 1.00 -10.18 9.27
C ILE A 184 1.82 -11.42 8.85
N ASP A 185 2.08 -12.35 9.78
CA ASP A 185 2.83 -13.59 9.49
C ASP A 185 1.94 -14.72 8.96
N GLN A 186 0.63 -14.49 8.88
CA GLN A 186 -0.31 -15.47 8.36
C GLN A 186 -0.13 -15.63 6.83
N PRO A 187 -0.21 -16.86 6.31
CA PRO A 187 -0.14 -17.10 4.87
C PRO A 187 -1.29 -16.39 4.16
N THR A 188 -1.00 -15.75 3.03
CA THR A 188 -2.00 -15.01 2.26
C THR A 188 -2.58 -15.86 1.15
N SER A 189 -3.82 -15.60 0.73
CA SER A 189 -4.29 -16.06 -0.58
C SER A 189 -3.82 -15.13 -1.69
N ASN A 190 -3.82 -15.65 -2.90
CA ASN A 190 -3.62 -14.91 -4.13
C ASN A 190 -4.56 -13.70 -4.28
N PHE A 191 -5.80 -13.81 -3.79
CA PHE A 191 -6.75 -12.70 -3.69
C PHE A 191 -6.30 -11.61 -2.71
N GLN A 192 -5.81 -12.03 -1.54
CA GLN A 192 -5.31 -11.13 -0.51
C GLN A 192 -4.06 -10.39 -0.97
N ALA A 193 -3.13 -11.08 -1.65
CA ALA A 193 -1.90 -10.49 -2.19
C ALA A 193 -2.13 -9.29 -3.13
N GLN A 194 -3.33 -9.16 -3.72
CA GLN A 194 -3.73 -8.01 -4.55
C GLN A 194 -3.79 -6.68 -3.79
N PHE A 195 -3.54 -6.65 -2.48
CA PHE A 195 -3.26 -5.38 -1.79
C PHE A 195 -2.02 -4.68 -2.38
N LEU A 196 -1.09 -5.43 -2.98
CA LEU A 196 0.02 -4.88 -3.74
C LEU A 196 -0.37 -4.70 -5.22
N PRO A 197 -0.20 -3.49 -5.79
CA PRO A 197 -0.43 -3.16 -7.19
C PRO A 197 0.14 -4.16 -8.20
N GLU A 198 1.37 -4.62 -8.00
CA GLU A 198 2.03 -5.58 -8.89
C GLU A 198 1.32 -6.95 -8.88
N TYR A 199 0.96 -7.45 -7.70
CA TYR A 199 0.22 -8.70 -7.56
C TYR A 199 -1.20 -8.58 -8.13
N ALA A 200 -1.85 -7.42 -8.01
CA ALA A 200 -3.14 -7.16 -8.66
C ALA A 200 -3.02 -7.23 -10.19
N ALA A 201 -1.96 -6.64 -10.77
CA ALA A 201 -1.68 -6.69 -12.21
C ALA A 201 -1.37 -8.11 -12.70
N GLN A 202 -0.59 -8.88 -11.92
CA GLN A 202 -0.28 -10.27 -12.21
C GLN A 202 -1.54 -11.16 -12.18
N GLN A 203 -2.38 -11.00 -11.16
CA GLN A 203 -3.65 -11.72 -11.06
C GLN A 203 -4.55 -11.41 -12.27
N LEU A 204 -4.65 -10.13 -12.64
CA LEU A 204 -5.43 -9.69 -13.81
C LEU A 204 -4.90 -10.28 -15.13
N SER A 205 -3.59 -10.53 -15.24
CA SER A 205 -2.97 -11.16 -16.41
C SER A 205 -3.46 -12.59 -16.67
N THR A 206 -3.93 -13.27 -15.63
CA THR A 206 -4.49 -14.64 -15.70
C THR A 206 -6.02 -14.67 -15.52
N ALA A 207 -6.63 -13.51 -15.34
CA ALA A 207 -8.06 -13.42 -15.07
C ALA A 207 -8.87 -13.72 -16.34
N LEU A 208 -10.07 -14.23 -16.12
CA LEU A 208 -11.03 -14.54 -17.17
C LEU A 208 -12.24 -13.59 -17.08
N TRP A 209 -12.74 -13.15 -18.22
CA TRP A 209 -13.98 -12.40 -18.34
C TRP A 209 -14.94 -13.17 -19.25
N ASN A 210 -15.97 -13.80 -18.70
CA ASN A 210 -16.83 -14.75 -19.44
C ASN A 210 -16.01 -15.86 -20.14
N ASP A 211 -15.16 -16.56 -19.38
CA ASP A 211 -14.35 -17.71 -19.81
C ASP A 211 -13.28 -17.44 -20.90
N ARG A 212 -13.07 -16.18 -21.29
CA ARG A 212 -11.95 -15.74 -22.14
C ARG A 212 -10.99 -14.85 -21.36
N SER A 213 -9.81 -14.57 -21.90
CA SER A 213 -8.87 -13.59 -21.30
C SER A 213 -9.59 -12.30 -20.92
N ALA A 214 -9.37 -11.82 -19.69
CA ALA A 214 -9.87 -10.52 -19.23
C ALA A 214 -9.11 -9.34 -19.89
N LEU A 215 -7.97 -9.62 -20.53
CA LEU A 215 -7.12 -8.60 -21.15
C LEU A 215 -7.14 -8.68 -22.67
N ARG A 216 -7.23 -7.50 -23.29
CA ARG A 216 -7.04 -7.27 -24.73
C ARG A 216 -5.58 -6.97 -25.05
N GLN A 217 -4.93 -6.19 -24.20
CA GLN A 217 -3.56 -5.73 -24.39
C GLN A 217 -2.88 -5.52 -23.04
N ASP A 218 -1.59 -5.78 -22.99
CA ASP A 218 -0.71 -5.55 -21.84
C ASP A 218 0.59 -4.92 -22.36
N ARG A 219 0.91 -3.71 -21.91
CA ARG A 219 2.07 -2.94 -22.40
C ARG A 219 2.62 -2.02 -21.34
N TYR A 220 3.89 -1.66 -21.45
CA TYR A 220 4.45 -0.53 -20.70
C TYR A 220 4.20 0.78 -21.48
N LEU A 221 3.64 1.77 -20.79
CA LEU A 221 3.59 3.18 -21.23
C LEU A 221 4.88 3.91 -20.88
N ALA A 222 5.58 3.42 -19.84
CA ALA A 222 6.94 3.77 -19.51
C ALA A 222 7.66 2.51 -19.03
N GLU A 223 8.73 2.13 -19.72
CA GLU A 223 9.47 0.89 -19.45
C GLU A 223 10.22 0.98 -18.12
N PRO A 224 10.40 -0.15 -17.39
CA PRO A 224 11.33 -0.22 -16.29
C PRO A 224 12.75 0.06 -16.78
N GLU A 225 13.49 0.87 -16.03
CA GLU A 225 14.93 0.94 -16.23
C GLU A 225 15.52 -0.46 -16.03
N LEU A 226 16.42 -0.87 -16.94
CA LEU A 226 17.11 -2.17 -16.92
C LEU A 226 17.86 -2.42 -15.59
N THR A 227 18.14 -1.35 -14.84
CA THR A 227 18.80 -1.34 -13.54
C THR A 227 17.84 -1.05 -12.39
N SER A 228 16.58 -1.52 -12.48
CA SER A 228 15.64 -1.44 -11.37
C SER A 228 16.33 -1.91 -10.08
N PRO A 229 16.56 -1.02 -9.09
CA PRO A 229 17.40 -1.36 -7.96
C PRO A 229 16.70 -2.45 -7.17
N THR A 230 17.33 -3.63 -7.07
CA THR A 230 16.94 -4.62 -6.08
C THR A 230 17.01 -3.97 -4.70
N PRO A 231 16.08 -4.28 -3.79
CA PRO A 231 16.14 -3.73 -2.45
C PRO A 231 17.51 -4.07 -1.83
N GLY A 232 18.34 -3.05 -1.66
CA GLY A 232 19.71 -3.22 -1.20
C GLY A 232 19.76 -3.71 0.25
N ILE A 233 20.90 -4.23 0.68
CA ILE A 233 21.13 -4.56 2.09
C ILE A 233 21.62 -3.30 2.81
N ASN A 234 20.87 -2.83 3.80
CA ASN A 234 21.31 -1.73 4.66
C ASN A 234 22.13 -2.28 5.84
N LEU A 235 23.44 -2.37 5.67
CA LEU A 235 24.35 -2.82 6.73
C LEU A 235 24.45 -1.83 7.92
N TRP A 236 24.02 -0.58 7.74
CA TRP A 236 24.09 0.44 8.79
C TRP A 236 22.99 0.29 9.85
N GLY A 237 21.82 -0.27 9.50
CA GLY A 237 20.74 -0.49 10.47
C GLY A 237 21.18 -1.36 11.66
N PRO A 238 21.62 -2.61 11.42
CA PRO A 238 22.08 -3.51 12.48
C PRO A 238 23.37 -3.00 13.16
N PHE A 239 24.27 -2.37 12.39
CA PHE A 239 25.51 -1.81 12.91
C PHE A 239 25.28 -0.66 13.90
N THR A 240 24.34 0.25 13.61
CA THR A 240 24.01 1.36 14.50
C THR A 240 23.37 0.87 15.80
N LEU A 241 22.49 -0.12 15.75
CA LEU A 241 21.91 -0.72 16.96
C LEU A 241 22.98 -1.45 17.80
N GLY A 242 23.85 -2.22 17.14
CA GLY A 242 24.97 -2.91 17.80
C GLY A 242 25.96 -1.94 18.46
N LEU A 243 26.34 -0.86 17.76
CA LEU A 243 27.20 0.20 18.29
C LEU A 243 26.55 0.91 19.48
N LEU A 244 25.26 1.23 19.39
CA LEU A 244 24.51 1.85 20.48
C LEU A 244 24.50 0.96 21.73
N LEU A 245 24.26 -0.35 21.57
CA LEU A 245 24.32 -1.31 22.67
C LEU A 245 25.71 -1.40 23.29
N ILE A 246 26.78 -1.43 22.47
CA ILE A 246 28.16 -1.44 22.95
C ILE A 246 28.47 -0.16 23.74
N LEU A 247 28.06 1.01 23.24
CA LEU A 247 28.25 2.29 23.93
C LEU A 247 27.49 2.30 25.27
N ILE A 248 26.25 1.84 25.31
CA ILE A 248 25.46 1.72 26.55
C ILE A 248 26.18 0.82 27.57
N VAL A 249 26.70 -0.33 27.15
CA VAL A 249 27.46 -1.25 28.01
C VAL A 249 28.80 -0.63 28.46
N TRP A 250 29.48 0.10 27.59
CA TRP A 250 30.73 0.77 27.91
C TRP A 250 30.53 1.89 28.94
N PHE A 251 29.58 2.81 28.71
CA PHE A 251 29.27 3.92 29.62
C PHE A 251 28.80 3.44 31.00
N THR A 252 28.04 2.35 31.06
CA THR A 252 27.61 1.74 32.33
C THR A 252 28.76 1.09 33.11
N ARG A 253 29.79 0.57 32.41
CA ARG A 253 30.97 -0.05 33.02
C ARG A 253 32.02 0.95 33.47
N THR A 254 32.18 2.07 32.77
CA THR A 254 33.21 3.08 33.09
C THR A 254 32.84 4.00 34.25
N LYS A 255 31.71 3.76 34.93
CA LYS A 255 31.14 4.62 36.00
C LYS A 255 30.91 6.08 35.58
N MET A 256 30.99 6.41 34.29
CA MET A 256 30.77 7.78 33.78
C MET A 256 29.31 8.22 33.95
N THR A 257 28.38 7.27 34.08
CA THR A 257 26.96 7.51 34.38
C THR A 257 26.49 6.55 35.47
N SER A 258 25.56 6.99 36.33
CA SER A 258 24.92 6.11 37.32
C SER A 258 24.17 4.98 36.62
N GLN A 259 24.35 3.72 37.07
CA GLN A 259 23.59 2.57 36.57
C GLN A 259 22.07 2.82 36.64
N ARG A 260 21.61 3.58 37.65
CA ARG A 260 20.22 4.01 37.79
C ARG A 260 19.75 4.86 36.62
N PHE A 261 20.58 5.79 36.16
CA PHE A 261 20.27 6.65 35.02
C PHE A 261 20.13 5.83 33.74
N THR A 262 21.07 4.91 33.49
CA THR A 262 21.02 4.07 32.28
C THR A 262 19.81 3.14 32.28
N CYS A 263 19.51 2.48 33.40
CA CYS A 263 18.30 1.66 33.54
C CYS A 263 17.04 2.50 33.35
N GLY A 264 16.97 3.69 33.95
CA GLY A 264 15.84 4.62 33.79
C GLY A 264 15.65 5.04 32.33
N LEU A 265 16.72 5.36 31.60
CA LEU A 265 16.65 5.71 30.19
C LEU A 265 16.15 4.53 29.34
N LEU A 266 16.71 3.33 29.52
CA LEU A 266 16.31 2.14 28.77
C LEU A 266 14.84 1.77 29.00
N HIS A 267 14.39 1.80 30.26
CA HIS A 267 12.98 1.57 30.59
C HIS A 267 12.08 2.66 30.02
N THR A 268 12.50 3.93 30.04
CA THR A 268 11.72 5.03 29.44
C THR A 268 11.57 4.83 27.93
N LEU A 269 12.64 4.47 27.22
CA LEU A 269 12.58 4.19 25.78
C LEU A 269 11.72 2.97 25.46
N SER A 270 11.91 1.87 26.20
CA SER A 270 11.09 0.65 26.05
C SER A 270 9.62 0.93 26.34
N GLY A 271 9.34 1.67 27.42
CA GLY A 271 8.00 2.09 27.80
C GLY A 271 7.36 3.03 26.77
N ALA A 272 8.12 3.93 26.17
CA ALA A 272 7.62 4.80 25.10
C ALA A 272 7.21 3.98 23.86
N VAL A 273 8.02 3.00 23.44
CA VAL A 273 7.63 2.04 22.39
C VAL A 273 6.34 1.32 22.79
N GLY A 274 6.27 0.84 24.03
CA GLY A 274 5.09 0.18 24.57
C GLY A 274 3.82 1.03 24.52
N VAL A 275 3.91 2.30 24.92
CA VAL A 275 2.80 3.26 24.85
C VAL A 275 2.34 3.43 23.41
N VAL A 276 3.26 3.59 22.45
CA VAL A 276 2.91 3.71 21.03
C VAL A 276 2.18 2.45 20.55
N LEU A 277 2.73 1.25 20.81
CA LEU A 277 2.10 -0.01 20.41
C LEU A 277 0.74 -0.22 21.06
N MET A 278 0.59 0.12 22.34
CA MET A 278 -0.68 0.03 23.05
C MET A 278 -1.71 1.01 22.50
N LEU A 279 -1.29 2.23 22.13
CA LEU A 279 -2.18 3.19 21.49
C LEU A 279 -2.60 2.69 20.11
N LEU A 280 -1.67 2.22 19.28
CA LEU A 280 -1.99 1.60 17.98
C LEU A 280 -3.03 0.48 18.14
N TRP A 281 -2.83 -0.42 19.10
CA TRP A 281 -3.78 -1.51 19.33
C TRP A 281 -5.14 -1.03 19.88
N ALA A 282 -5.16 -0.24 20.95
CA ALA A 282 -6.38 0.00 21.74
C ALA A 282 -7.11 1.31 21.38
N ALA A 283 -6.43 2.27 20.76
CA ALA A 283 -6.95 3.63 20.54
C ALA A 283 -7.09 4.01 19.05
N THR A 284 -6.74 3.11 18.14
CA THR A 284 -6.79 3.33 16.68
C THR A 284 -7.58 2.24 15.99
N ASP A 285 -7.95 2.48 14.72
CA ASP A 285 -8.63 1.49 13.88
C ASP A 285 -7.64 0.54 13.17
N HIS A 286 -6.35 0.55 13.55
CA HIS A 286 -5.32 -0.34 13.00
C HIS A 286 -5.42 -1.76 13.57
N GLN A 287 -6.41 -2.53 13.10
CA GLN A 287 -6.67 -3.91 13.55
C GLN A 287 -5.45 -4.84 13.40
N THR A 288 -4.60 -4.58 12.40
CA THR A 288 -3.38 -5.36 12.15
C THR A 288 -2.27 -5.14 13.18
N THR A 289 -2.39 -4.15 14.07
CA THR A 289 -1.43 -3.93 15.18
C THR A 289 -1.87 -4.60 16.49
N ALA A 290 -3.02 -5.28 16.48
CA ALA A 290 -3.54 -5.94 17.67
C ALA A 290 -2.68 -7.12 18.13
N TRP A 291 -2.69 -7.40 19.44
CA TRP A 291 -1.97 -8.53 20.04
C TRP A 291 -0.47 -8.55 19.72
N ASN A 292 0.12 -7.36 19.52
CA ASN A 292 1.52 -7.24 19.16
C ASN A 292 2.43 -7.76 20.28
N ALA A 293 3.11 -8.89 20.02
CA ALA A 293 3.99 -9.56 20.98
C ALA A 293 5.15 -8.68 21.47
N HIS A 294 5.49 -7.59 20.78
CA HIS A 294 6.49 -6.65 21.27
C HIS A 294 6.07 -5.96 22.59
N LEU A 295 4.78 -5.95 22.94
CA LEU A 295 4.30 -5.46 24.23
C LEU A 295 4.82 -6.27 25.44
N PHE A 296 5.33 -7.50 25.24
CA PHE A 296 5.92 -8.28 26.33
C PHE A 296 7.20 -7.65 26.90
N TRP A 297 8.05 -7.11 26.02
CA TRP A 297 9.31 -6.44 26.41
C TRP A 297 9.16 -4.91 26.47
N ALA A 298 8.32 -4.35 25.58
CA ALA A 298 7.97 -2.95 25.53
C ALA A 298 6.70 -2.68 26.35
N GLN A 299 6.81 -2.85 27.67
CA GLN A 299 5.67 -2.67 28.58
C GLN A 299 5.37 -1.17 28.79
N PRO A 300 4.14 -0.67 28.53
CA PRO A 300 3.83 0.77 28.58
C PRO A 300 4.16 1.45 29.91
N TRP A 301 4.02 0.74 31.03
CA TRP A 301 4.28 1.29 32.37
C TRP A 301 5.77 1.53 32.67
N LEU A 302 6.70 1.00 31.86
CA LEU A 302 8.14 1.24 32.05
C LEU A 302 8.53 2.72 31.91
N VAL A 303 7.68 3.55 31.26
CA VAL A 303 7.88 5.00 31.21
C VAL A 303 7.90 5.66 32.60
N PHE A 304 7.28 5.02 33.60
CA PHE A 304 7.25 5.51 34.98
C PHE A 304 8.39 4.97 35.85
N SER A 305 9.22 4.07 35.33
CA SER A 305 10.29 3.46 36.13
C SER A 305 11.29 4.46 36.74
N PRO A 306 11.63 5.60 36.10
CA PRO A 306 12.52 6.58 36.73
C PRO A 306 11.98 7.13 38.06
N PHE A 307 10.67 7.14 38.27
CA PHE A 307 10.04 7.56 39.54
C PHE A 307 10.13 6.49 40.63
N TRP A 308 10.37 5.23 40.27
CA TRP A 308 10.43 4.08 41.19
C TRP A 308 11.85 3.69 41.59
N ILE A 309 12.86 4.18 40.89
CA ILE A 309 14.29 3.86 41.10
C ILE A 309 14.99 4.92 42.00
N ASN A 310 14.21 5.77 42.69
CA ASN A 310 14.73 6.71 43.68
C ASN A 310 15.19 6.02 44.96
#